data_AF-A0A3B7M2B9-F1
#
_entry.id   AF-A0A3B7M2B9-F1
#
_cell.length_a   1.000
_cell.length_b   1.000
_cell.length_c   1.000
_cell.angle_alpha   90.00
_cell.angle_beta   90.00
_cell.angle_gamma   90.00
#
_symmetry.space_group_name_H-M   'P 1'
#
loop_
_entity.id
_entity.type
_entity.pdbx_description
1 polymer ?
#
loop_
_entity_poly.entity_id
_entity_poly.type
_entity_poly.pdbx_seq_one_letter_code
_entity_poly.pdbx_strand_id
1 'polypeptide(L)'
;MKIRLFLLIVVCISIFSACGTEDPELDRADTVAGIDGDDNGIRDDIDAYISRTYTNEEQRKAVNQYAKGLQASLLVDTEDKIAVKAITNEKARAISCISDKIPGGKSPNGERVVREILSMTTNTKLRLTQYFVLDKALDGTVISLPREDVCDE
;
A
#
# COMPACT_ATOMS: atom_id res chain seq x y z
N MET A 1 -27.79 -18.32 60.67
CA MET A 1 -28.11 -18.83 59.32
C MET A 1 -27.72 -17.74 58.33
N LYS A 2 -26.62 -17.94 57.59
CA LYS A 2 -25.98 -16.95 56.71
C LYS A 2 -26.63 -17.00 55.32
N ILE A 3 -27.13 -15.89 54.79
CA ILE A 3 -27.39 -15.72 53.36
C ILE A 3 -26.40 -14.69 52.83
N ARG A 4 -25.56 -15.17 51.92
CA ARG A 4 -24.39 -14.49 51.36
C ARG A 4 -24.82 -13.52 50.26
N LEU A 5 -24.43 -12.27 50.45
CA LEU A 5 -23.91 -11.35 49.45
C LEU A 5 -23.07 -12.11 48.40
N PHE A 6 -23.50 -12.20 47.14
CA PHE A 6 -22.64 -12.33 45.96
C PHE A 6 -23.48 -12.22 44.68
N LEU A 7 -22.90 -11.60 43.66
CA LEU A 7 -23.31 -11.62 42.24
C LEU A 7 -24.32 -10.55 41.77
N LEU A 8 -23.85 -9.30 41.67
CA LEU A 8 -24.45 -8.26 40.82
C LEU A 8 -23.40 -7.61 39.90
N ILE A 9 -22.38 -8.38 39.51
CA ILE A 9 -21.32 -7.94 38.59
C ILE A 9 -20.99 -9.12 37.68
N VAL A 10 -21.71 -9.31 36.57
CA VAL A 10 -21.23 -9.85 35.27
C VAL A 10 -22.41 -9.79 34.28
N VAL A 11 -22.81 -8.61 33.83
CA VAL A 11 -23.57 -8.46 32.58
C VAL A 11 -23.09 -7.18 31.88
N CYS A 12 -21.83 -7.17 31.44
CA CYS A 12 -21.32 -6.07 30.63
C CYS A 12 -20.18 -6.45 29.64
N ILE A 13 -19.84 -7.73 29.45
CA ILE A 13 -18.64 -8.11 28.65
C ILE A 13 -18.94 -9.28 27.72
N SER A 14 -19.95 -9.17 26.84
CA SER A 14 -20.19 -10.27 25.88
C SER A 14 -20.64 -9.87 24.48
N ILE A 15 -20.65 -8.58 24.11
CA ILE A 15 -20.97 -8.18 22.72
C ILE A 15 -20.01 -7.09 22.20
N PHE A 16 -18.71 -7.29 22.42
CA PHE A 16 -17.66 -6.70 21.57
C PHE A 16 -16.98 -7.85 20.82
N SER A 17 -17.75 -8.56 20.00
CA SER A 17 -17.20 -9.61 19.14
C SER A 17 -17.03 -9.05 17.73
N ALA A 18 -15.75 -8.98 17.34
CA ALA A 18 -15.22 -8.92 15.98
C ALA A 18 -15.41 -7.63 15.16
N CYS A 19 -14.66 -6.58 15.51
CA CYS A 19 -13.89 -5.84 14.49
C CYS A 19 -12.41 -6.18 14.69
N GLY A 20 -12.10 -7.47 14.55
CA GLY A 20 -10.73 -7.97 14.60
C GLY A 20 -10.17 -8.06 13.19
N THR A 21 -9.91 -6.90 12.57
CA THR A 21 -8.82 -6.85 11.61
C THR A 21 -7.61 -6.43 12.41
N GLU A 22 -6.69 -7.36 12.64
CA GLU A 22 -5.34 -7.01 13.07
C GLU A 22 -4.79 -6.04 12.01
N ASP A 23 -4.76 -4.74 12.33
CA ASP A 23 -4.16 -3.73 11.48
C ASP A 23 -2.73 -4.20 11.18
N PRO A 24 -2.29 -4.15 9.90
CA PRO A 24 -0.91 -4.51 9.59
C PRO A 24 0.01 -3.65 10.46
N GLU A 25 0.96 -4.29 11.14
CA GLU A 25 2.00 -3.57 11.86
C GLU A 25 2.90 -2.89 10.81
N LEU A 26 2.64 -1.61 10.57
CA LEU A 26 3.37 -0.84 9.58
C LEU A 26 4.67 -0.28 10.15
N ASP A 27 5.73 -0.35 9.36
CA ASP A 27 6.99 0.31 9.63
C ASP A 27 6.79 1.83 9.68
N ARG A 28 7.29 2.46 10.74
CA ARG A 28 7.24 3.91 10.97
C ARG A 28 8.63 4.51 11.22
N ALA A 29 9.70 3.84 10.76
CA ALA A 29 11.06 4.35 10.85
C ALA A 29 11.18 5.78 10.27
N ASP A 30 12.11 6.56 10.83
CA ASP A 30 12.40 7.94 10.42
C ASP A 30 13.25 8.00 9.12
N THR A 31 12.98 7.10 8.18
CA THR A 31 13.60 7.06 6.86
C THR A 31 12.53 6.98 5.77
N VAL A 32 12.83 7.58 4.61
CA VAL A 32 11.94 7.48 3.44
C VAL A 32 11.87 6.04 2.96
N ALA A 33 13.03 5.37 2.85
CA ALA A 33 13.13 3.99 2.37
C ALA A 33 12.41 2.98 3.29
N GLY A 34 12.48 3.15 4.62
CA GLY A 34 12.05 2.10 5.53
C GLY A 34 12.97 0.88 5.51
N ILE A 35 12.46 -0.25 5.97
CA ILE A 35 13.15 -1.54 5.99
C ILE A 35 12.70 -2.36 4.77
N ASP A 36 13.67 -2.73 3.93
CA ASP A 36 13.56 -3.67 2.80
C ASP A 36 14.74 -4.63 2.99
N GLY A 37 14.48 -5.77 3.63
CA GLY A 37 15.52 -6.68 4.10
C GLY A 37 16.02 -7.66 3.02
N ASP A 38 15.22 -7.88 1.97
CA ASP A 38 15.53 -8.77 0.85
C ASP A 38 15.92 -8.01 -0.44
N ASP A 39 15.99 -6.68 -0.38
CA ASP A 39 16.34 -5.77 -1.47
C ASP A 39 15.43 -5.95 -2.72
N ASN A 40 14.17 -6.36 -2.52
CA ASN A 40 13.25 -6.58 -3.63
C ASN A 40 12.64 -5.27 -4.18
N GLY A 41 12.83 -4.16 -3.46
CA GLY A 41 12.32 -2.82 -3.78
C GLY A 41 10.97 -2.48 -3.16
N ILE A 42 10.47 -3.31 -2.24
CA ILE A 42 9.24 -3.14 -1.47
C ILE A 42 9.63 -3.23 0.00
N ARG A 43 8.98 -2.43 0.86
CA ARG A 43 9.21 -2.52 2.29
C ARG A 43 8.64 -3.82 2.86
N ASP A 44 9.35 -4.43 3.79
CA ASP A 44 9.00 -5.72 4.40
C ASP A 44 7.57 -5.76 4.97
N ASP A 45 7.11 -4.66 5.58
CA ASP A 45 5.76 -4.55 6.17
C ASP A 45 4.66 -4.56 5.10
N ILE A 46 4.94 -3.96 3.95
CA ILE A 46 4.05 -3.94 2.78
C ILE A 46 4.07 -5.30 2.08
N ASP A 47 5.24 -5.93 1.93
CA ASP A 47 5.35 -7.29 1.37
C ASP A 47 4.58 -8.31 2.20
N ALA A 48 4.70 -8.26 3.52
CA ALA A 48 3.96 -9.12 4.43
C ALA A 48 2.45 -8.91 4.28
N TYR A 49 2.02 -7.65 4.16
CA TYR A 49 0.62 -7.32 3.91
C TYR A 49 0.12 -7.87 2.57
N ILE A 50 0.87 -7.67 1.48
CA ILE A 50 0.48 -8.12 0.13
C ILE A 50 0.42 -9.65 0.09
N SER A 51 1.42 -10.33 0.65
CA SER A 51 1.50 -11.79 0.69
C SER A 51 0.34 -12.41 1.46
N ARG A 52 -0.10 -11.79 2.56
CA ARG A 52 -1.25 -12.24 3.36
C ARG A 52 -2.59 -11.97 2.68
N THR A 53 -2.72 -10.83 2.00
CA THR A 53 -4.00 -10.34 1.47
C THR A 53 -4.34 -10.94 0.10
N TYR A 54 -3.35 -11.15 -0.77
CA TYR A 54 -3.55 -11.59 -2.16
C TYR A 54 -3.03 -13.01 -2.37
N THR A 55 -3.91 -14.00 -2.18
CA THR A 55 -3.57 -15.42 -2.37
C THR A 55 -3.47 -15.80 -3.86
N ASN A 56 -4.24 -15.14 -4.72
CA ASN A 56 -4.10 -15.27 -6.16
C ASN A 56 -2.78 -14.65 -6.64
N GLU A 57 -1.99 -15.43 -7.39
CA GLU A 57 -0.65 -15.04 -7.82
C GLU A 57 -0.65 -13.82 -8.77
N GLU A 58 -1.55 -13.78 -9.75
CA GLU A 58 -1.62 -12.66 -10.70
C GLU A 58 -1.99 -11.35 -10.00
N GLN A 59 -2.92 -11.40 -9.05
CA GLN A 59 -3.27 -10.25 -8.22
C GLN A 59 -2.08 -9.81 -7.37
N ARG A 60 -1.41 -10.76 -6.71
CA ARG A 60 -0.23 -10.47 -5.88
C ARG A 60 0.89 -9.82 -6.69
N LYS A 61 1.20 -10.34 -7.88
CA LYS A 61 2.18 -9.76 -8.81
C LYS A 61 1.81 -8.32 -9.20
N ALA A 62 0.55 -8.07 -9.57
CA ALA A 62 0.09 -6.73 -9.93
C ALA A 62 0.25 -5.72 -8.77
N VAL A 63 -0.04 -6.14 -7.54
CA VAL A 63 0.10 -5.29 -6.36
C VAL A 63 1.57 -5.06 -5.99
N ASN A 64 2.41 -6.09 -6.09
CA ASN A 64 3.87 -5.97 -5.91
C ASN A 64 4.48 -4.99 -6.92
N GLN A 65 4.09 -5.08 -8.20
CA GLN A 65 4.54 -4.14 -9.23
C GLN A 65 4.21 -2.69 -8.85
N TYR A 66 3.00 -2.42 -8.35
CA TYR A 66 2.62 -1.09 -7.90
C TYR A 66 3.36 -0.64 -6.65
N ALA A 67 3.49 -1.52 -5.65
CA ALA A 67 4.22 -1.22 -4.41
C ALA A 67 5.68 -0.86 -4.69
N LYS A 68 6.35 -1.63 -5.55
CA LYS A 68 7.73 -1.39 -5.98
C LYS A 68 7.88 -0.06 -6.73
N GLY A 69 7.00 0.20 -7.70
CA GLY A 69 7.00 1.46 -8.44
C GLY A 69 6.74 2.67 -7.55
N LEU A 70 5.85 2.53 -6.57
CA LEU A 70 5.56 3.59 -5.61
C LEU A 70 6.75 3.84 -4.67
N GLN A 71 7.37 2.81 -4.13
CA GLN A 71 8.55 2.91 -3.26
C GLN A 71 9.71 3.57 -3.99
N ALA A 72 10.01 3.12 -5.21
CA ALA A 72 11.03 3.73 -6.07
C ALA A 72 10.72 5.21 -6.40
N SER A 73 9.43 5.57 -6.56
CA SER A 73 9.04 6.97 -6.79
C SER A 73 9.31 7.90 -5.61
N LEU A 74 9.37 7.38 -4.37
CA LEU A 74 9.77 8.18 -3.21
C LEU A 74 11.30 8.39 -3.15
N LEU A 75 12.07 7.51 -3.79
CA LEU A 75 13.54 7.50 -3.73
C LEU A 75 14.21 8.10 -4.97
N VAL A 76 13.43 8.45 -6.00
CA VAL A 76 13.95 9.04 -7.24
C VAL A 76 14.57 10.42 -6.99
N ASP A 77 15.64 10.74 -7.72
CA ASP A 77 16.16 12.11 -7.78
C ASP A 77 15.15 13.01 -8.49
N THR A 78 14.56 13.95 -7.75
CA THR A 78 13.51 14.82 -8.28
C THR A 78 14.04 15.94 -9.19
N GLU A 79 15.35 16.17 -9.22
CA GLU A 79 15.97 17.09 -10.17
C GLU A 79 16.18 16.43 -11.55
N ASP A 80 16.26 15.10 -11.60
CA ASP A 80 16.27 14.34 -12.84
C ASP A 80 14.85 14.15 -13.39
N LYS A 81 14.42 15.11 -14.20
CA LYS A 81 13.10 15.09 -14.85
C LYS A 81 12.86 13.86 -15.73
N ILE A 82 13.92 13.27 -16.30
CA ILE A 82 13.79 12.05 -17.11
C ILE A 82 13.47 10.88 -16.20
N ALA A 83 14.21 10.74 -15.09
CA ALA A 83 13.96 9.69 -14.09
C ALA A 83 12.58 9.83 -13.44
N VAL A 84 12.17 11.05 -13.04
CA VAL A 84 10.84 11.34 -12.49
C VAL A 84 9.72 10.94 -13.45
N LYS A 85 9.86 11.28 -14.73
CA LYS A 85 8.88 10.90 -15.74
C LYS A 85 8.85 9.38 -15.96
N ALA A 86 10.01 8.75 -16.04
CA ALA A 86 10.11 7.30 -16.22
C ALA A 86 9.42 6.55 -15.08
N ILE A 87 9.76 6.85 -13.82
CA ILE A 87 9.16 6.14 -12.67
C ILE A 87 7.65 6.39 -12.56
N THR A 88 7.19 7.57 -12.96
CA THR A 88 5.75 7.90 -12.95
C THR A 88 5.00 7.14 -14.04
N ASN A 89 5.59 6.97 -15.23
CA ASN A 89 5.02 6.12 -16.27
C ASN A 89 4.96 4.66 -15.81
N GLU A 90 6.00 4.14 -15.15
CA GLU A 90 6.00 2.79 -14.59
C GLU A 90 4.91 2.61 -13.52
N LYS A 91 4.73 3.60 -12.63
CA LYS A 91 3.63 3.59 -11.66
C LYS A 91 2.25 3.60 -12.34
N ALA A 92 2.08 4.39 -13.41
CA ALA A 92 0.84 4.40 -14.18
C ALA A 92 0.58 3.04 -14.85
N ARG A 93 1.62 2.40 -15.39
CA ARG A 93 1.58 1.05 -15.95
C ARG A 93 1.15 0.01 -14.89
N ALA A 94 1.72 0.07 -13.70
CA ALA A 94 1.33 -0.79 -12.59
C ALA A 94 -0.14 -0.61 -12.14
N ILE A 95 -0.65 0.63 -12.13
CA ILE A 95 -2.07 0.90 -11.86
C ILE A 95 -2.97 0.27 -12.93
N SER A 96 -2.57 0.33 -14.20
CA SER A 96 -3.26 -0.36 -15.29
C SER A 96 -3.23 -1.89 -15.10
N CYS A 97 -2.11 -2.46 -14.64
CA CYS A 97 -2.04 -3.89 -14.30
C CYS A 97 -3.01 -4.28 -13.17
N ILE A 98 -3.09 -3.48 -12.10
CA ILE A 98 -4.08 -3.69 -11.04
C ILE A 98 -5.50 -3.64 -11.61
N SER A 99 -5.78 -2.72 -12.54
CA SER A 99 -7.10 -2.60 -13.15
C SER A 99 -7.47 -3.83 -14.01
N ASP A 100 -6.48 -4.48 -14.63
CA ASP A 100 -6.64 -5.71 -15.39
C ASP A 100 -6.85 -6.93 -14.47
N LYS A 101 -5.98 -7.13 -13.47
CA LYS A 101 -6.00 -8.31 -12.58
C LYS A 101 -7.02 -8.22 -11.45
N ILE A 102 -7.42 -7.00 -11.07
CA ILE A 102 -8.35 -6.72 -9.98
C ILE A 102 -9.42 -5.74 -10.49
N PRO A 103 -10.34 -6.21 -11.35
CA PRO A 103 -11.36 -5.35 -11.94
C PRO A 103 -12.29 -4.77 -10.86
N GLY A 104 -12.80 -3.56 -11.13
CA GLY A 104 -13.75 -2.88 -10.25
C GLY A 104 -15.08 -3.63 -10.09
N GLY A 105 -15.85 -3.23 -9.08
CA GLY A 105 -17.21 -3.74 -8.85
C GLY A 105 -17.30 -5.08 -8.10
N LYS A 106 -16.17 -5.71 -7.77
CA LYS A 106 -16.07 -6.85 -6.85
C LYS A 106 -15.02 -6.55 -5.77
N SER A 107 -15.01 -7.35 -4.70
CA SER A 107 -13.95 -7.31 -3.69
C SER A 107 -12.90 -8.38 -4.02
N PRO A 108 -11.59 -8.06 -4.03
CA PRO A 108 -11.02 -6.72 -3.87
C PRO A 108 -11.28 -5.81 -5.08
N ASN A 109 -11.37 -4.49 -4.84
CA ASN A 109 -11.59 -3.48 -5.88
C ASN A 109 -10.25 -2.79 -6.19
N GLY A 110 -9.79 -2.83 -7.44
CA GLY A 110 -8.46 -2.32 -7.82
C GLY A 110 -8.18 -0.86 -7.43
N GLU A 111 -9.17 0.03 -7.52
CA GLU A 111 -9.04 1.43 -7.10
C GLU A 111 -8.81 1.55 -5.58
N ARG A 112 -9.50 0.70 -4.79
CA ARG A 112 -9.28 0.61 -3.34
C ARG A 112 -7.89 0.09 -3.02
N VAL A 113 -7.41 -0.90 -3.78
CA VAL A 113 -6.05 -1.46 -3.61
C VAL A 113 -4.98 -0.39 -3.83
N VAL A 114 -5.07 0.38 -4.92
CA VAL A 114 -4.14 1.48 -5.21
C VAL A 114 -4.09 2.49 -4.05
N ARG A 115 -5.25 2.92 -3.54
CA ARG A 115 -5.32 3.85 -2.40
C ARG A 115 -4.73 3.28 -1.12
N GLU A 116 -5.02 2.02 -0.83
CA GLU A 116 -4.58 1.35 0.39
C GLU A 116 -3.06 1.21 0.42
N ILE A 117 -2.47 0.69 -0.66
CA ILE A 117 -1.01 0.59 -0.78
C ILE A 117 -0.37 1.97 -0.73
N LEU A 118 -0.93 2.98 -1.41
CA LEU A 118 -0.44 4.36 -1.31
C LEU A 118 -0.42 4.88 0.13
N SER A 119 -1.51 4.66 0.86
CA SER A 119 -1.65 5.08 2.26
C SER A 119 -0.65 4.38 3.18
N MET A 120 -0.40 3.09 2.95
CA MET A 120 0.57 2.30 3.73
C MET A 120 2.02 2.70 3.41
N THR A 121 2.34 2.96 2.15
CA THR A 121 3.66 3.41 1.73
C THR A 121 3.98 4.81 2.23
N THR A 122 2.99 5.71 2.28
CA THR A 122 3.16 7.11 2.71
C THR A 122 2.73 7.37 4.17
N ASN A 123 2.75 6.33 5.00
CA ASN A 123 2.19 6.31 6.37
C ASN A 123 2.90 7.18 7.43
N THR A 124 4.00 7.87 7.08
CA THR A 124 4.73 8.81 7.95
C THR A 124 4.77 10.20 7.33
N LYS A 125 4.93 11.24 8.17
CA LYS A 125 5.06 12.62 7.69
C LYS A 125 6.21 12.77 6.69
N LEU A 126 7.34 12.11 6.94
CA LEU A 126 8.50 12.14 6.07
C LEU A 126 8.18 11.57 4.68
N ARG A 127 7.59 10.38 4.62
CA ARG A 127 7.23 9.69 3.36
C ARG A 127 6.16 10.45 2.58
N LEU A 128 5.14 10.97 3.26
CA LEU A 128 4.11 11.79 2.62
C LEU A 128 4.67 13.12 2.08
N THR A 129 5.58 13.75 2.82
CA THR A 129 6.24 14.97 2.33
C THR A 129 7.06 14.68 1.07
N GLN A 130 7.79 13.56 1.05
CA GLN A 130 8.54 13.13 -0.13
C GLN A 130 7.63 12.86 -1.33
N TYR A 131 6.47 12.26 -1.11
CA TYR A 131 5.46 12.08 -2.15
C TYR A 131 4.99 13.42 -2.75
N PHE A 132 4.82 14.46 -1.93
CA PHE A 132 4.50 15.80 -2.44
C PHE A 132 5.67 16.48 -3.17
N VAL A 133 6.91 16.18 -2.81
CA VAL A 133 8.09 16.66 -3.56
C VAL A 133 8.11 16.04 -4.96
N LEU A 134 7.83 14.74 -5.08
CA LEU A 134 7.65 14.07 -6.37
C LEU A 134 6.50 14.70 -7.19
N ASP A 135 5.33 14.91 -6.56
CA ASP A 135 4.16 15.51 -7.21
C ASP A 135 4.49 16.88 -7.79
N LYS A 136 5.17 17.73 -7.02
CA LYS A 136 5.67 19.02 -7.47
C LYS A 136 6.66 18.91 -8.63
N ALA A 137 7.53 17.90 -8.64
CA ALA A 137 8.48 17.68 -9.73
C ALA A 137 7.78 17.31 -11.05
N LEU A 138 6.56 16.77 -10.97
CA LEU A 138 5.72 16.44 -12.13
C LEU A 138 4.91 17.63 -12.65
N ASP A 139 4.86 18.76 -11.94
CA ASP A 139 4.09 19.93 -12.37
C ASP A 139 4.48 20.36 -13.80
N GLY A 140 3.48 20.51 -14.67
CA GLY A 140 3.67 20.86 -16.08
C GLY A 140 4.16 19.73 -16.98
N THR A 141 4.28 18.49 -16.47
CA THR A 141 4.65 17.31 -17.27
C THR A 141 3.41 16.62 -17.85
N VAL A 142 3.57 16.04 -19.04
CA VAL A 142 2.56 15.15 -19.66
C VAL A 142 2.96 13.69 -19.45
N ILE A 143 2.06 12.92 -18.82
CA ILE A 143 2.15 11.48 -18.62
C ILE A 143 1.33 10.80 -19.72
N SER A 144 1.91 9.79 -20.38
CA SER A 144 1.21 9.00 -21.38
C SER A 144 0.45 7.86 -20.71
N LEU A 145 -0.76 7.57 -21.19
CA LEU A 145 -1.41 6.32 -20.83
C LEU A 145 -0.54 5.13 -21.30
N PRO A 146 -0.38 4.10 -20.46
CA PRO A 146 0.31 2.87 -20.84
C PRO A 146 -0.31 2.28 -22.11
N ARG A 147 0.53 1.74 -23.00
CA ARG A 147 0.06 0.96 -24.16
C ARG A 147 -0.19 -0.49 -23.71
N GLU A 148 -0.63 -1.33 -24.65
CA GLU A 148 -0.82 -2.77 -24.42
C GLU A 148 0.42 -3.39 -23.73
N ASP A 149 0.18 -4.40 -22.89
CA ASP A 149 1.14 -5.01 -21.96
C ASP A 149 1.56 -4.13 -20.77
N VAL A 150 0.79 -4.25 -19.68
CA VAL A 150 0.91 -3.39 -18.49
C VAL A 150 1.41 -4.12 -17.25
N CYS A 151 1.41 -5.45 -17.26
CA CYS A 151 1.86 -6.26 -16.13
C CYS A 151 3.28 -6.74 -16.38
N ASP A 152 4.13 -6.72 -15.35
CA ASP A 152 5.42 -7.41 -15.42
C ASP A 152 5.23 -8.94 -15.48
N GLU A 153 6.16 -9.66 -16.11
CA GLU A 153 6.18 -11.12 -16.21
C GLU A 153 6.33 -11.82 -14.83
#